data_AF-A0A952VV67-F1
#
_entry.id   AF-A0A952VV67-F1
#
_cell.length_a   1.000
_cell.length_b   1.000
_cell.length_c   1.000
_cell.angle_alpha   90.00
_cell.angle_beta   90.00
_cell.angle_gamma   90.00
#
_symmetry.space_group_name_H-M   'P 1'
#
loop_
_entity.id
_entity.type
_entity.pdbx_description
1 polymer ?
#
loop_
_entity_poly.entity_id
_entity_poly.type
_entity_poly.pdbx_seq_one_letter_code
_entity_poly.pdbx_strand_id
1 'polypeptide(L)'
;MAHNRSTKRHLRSRLEKDAGDEAEPLSKEWIKEVKRRVRDAEDPVRYIVASEFSRRFVLYYNVSSDSFVMNSPEHGTQFKRREIAERVVQLLGKHHVLVKFTTKNGKLRRLSPVRRKPG
;
A
#
# COMPACT_ATOMS: atom_id res chain seq x y z
N MET A 1 25.78 -31.33 -1.85
CA MET A 1 25.02 -30.05 -1.89
C MET A 1 25.93 -28.90 -1.44
N ALA A 2 26.63 -28.21 -2.35
CA ALA A 2 27.56 -27.14 -1.97
C ALA A 2 27.74 -26.09 -3.09
N HIS A 3 26.66 -25.46 -3.58
CA HIS A 3 26.73 -24.48 -4.69
C HIS A 3 25.93 -23.21 -4.38
N ASN A 4 26.16 -22.57 -3.24
CA ASN A 4 25.43 -21.32 -2.91
C ASN A 4 26.27 -20.23 -2.20
N ARG A 5 27.57 -20.46 -1.98
CA ARG A 5 28.47 -19.47 -1.34
C ARG A 5 29.21 -18.57 -2.35
N SER A 6 29.45 -19.06 -3.57
CA SER A 6 30.22 -18.33 -4.60
C SER A 6 29.43 -17.16 -5.19
N THR A 7 28.15 -17.38 -5.49
CA THR A 7 27.23 -16.40 -6.07
C THR A 7 26.98 -15.21 -5.15
N LYS A 8 26.83 -15.44 -3.83
CA LYS A 8 26.69 -14.37 -2.84
C LYS A 8 27.94 -13.49 -2.75
N ARG A 9 29.12 -14.08 -2.87
CA ARG A 9 30.41 -13.37 -2.79
C ARG A 9 30.59 -12.45 -4.00
N HIS A 10 30.23 -12.94 -5.20
CA HIS A 10 30.27 -12.17 -6.44
C HIS A 10 29.26 -11.01 -6.48
N LEU A 11 28.06 -11.21 -5.92
CA LEU A 11 27.06 -10.13 -5.82
C LEU A 11 27.55 -9.01 -4.88
N ARG A 12 28.16 -9.39 -3.75
CA ARG A 12 28.67 -8.45 -2.76
C ARG A 12 29.84 -7.64 -3.31
N SER A 13 30.79 -8.28 -3.98
CA SER A 13 31.93 -7.60 -4.60
C SER A 13 31.52 -6.67 -5.75
N ARG A 14 30.40 -6.94 -6.43
CA ARG A 14 29.88 -6.07 -7.49
C ARG A 14 29.20 -4.83 -6.90
N LEU A 15 28.41 -5.00 -5.83
CA LEU A 15 27.81 -3.88 -5.08
C LEU A 15 28.87 -2.97 -4.44
N GLU A 16 29.97 -3.55 -3.95
CA GLU A 16 31.10 -2.82 -3.37
C GLU A 16 31.93 -2.08 -4.44
N LYS A 17 31.98 -2.58 -5.69
CA LYS A 17 32.71 -1.91 -6.79
C LYS A 17 31.98 -0.72 -7.40
N ASP A 18 30.65 -0.73 -7.38
CA ASP A 18 29.83 0.37 -7.91
C ASP A 18 29.62 1.50 -6.87
N ALA A 19 29.97 1.25 -5.60
CA ALA A 19 30.03 2.26 -4.56
C ALA A 19 31.40 2.95 -4.58
N GLY A 20 31.67 3.74 -5.62
CA GLY A 20 32.83 4.64 -5.62
C GLY A 20 32.81 5.54 -4.38
N ASP A 21 33.97 5.73 -3.75
CA ASP A 21 34.22 6.45 -2.48
C ASP A 21 33.85 7.96 -2.48
N GLU A 22 33.06 8.43 -3.46
CA GLU A 22 32.63 9.83 -3.62
C GLU A 22 31.10 9.98 -3.70
N ALA A 23 30.32 9.03 -3.19
CA ALA A 23 28.89 9.22 -3.06
C ALA A 23 28.62 10.27 -1.96
N GLU A 24 28.12 11.45 -2.35
CA GLU A 24 27.64 12.44 -1.39
C GLU A 24 26.69 11.78 -0.37
N PRO A 25 26.87 12.02 0.94
CA PRO A 25 25.99 11.44 1.94
C PRO A 25 24.55 11.90 1.69
N LEU A 26 23.64 10.93 1.54
CA LEU A 26 22.22 11.22 1.32
C LEU A 26 21.70 12.24 2.33
N SER A 27 20.94 13.23 1.84
CA SER A 27 20.29 14.19 2.73
C SER A 27 19.40 13.47 3.75
N LYS A 28 19.24 14.06 4.94
CA LYS A 28 18.38 13.50 6.00
C LYS A 28 16.95 13.28 5.50
N GLU A 29 16.47 14.13 4.60
CA GLU A 29 15.15 14.03 3.96
C GLU A 29 15.05 12.81 3.04
N TRP A 30 16.08 12.57 2.22
CA TRP A 30 16.16 11.38 1.36
C TRP A 30 16.21 10.09 2.17
N ILE A 31 17.02 10.05 3.23
CA ILE A 31 17.07 8.89 4.14
C ILE A 31 15.68 8.64 4.75
N LYS A 32 15.00 9.69 5.20
CA LYS A 32 13.65 9.61 5.77
C LYS A 32 12.65 9.08 4.75
N GLU A 33 12.69 9.57 3.51
CA GLU A 33 11.81 9.14 2.44
C GLU A 33 12.05 7.68 2.02
N VAL A 34 13.30 7.25 1.89
CA VAL A 34 13.64 5.85 1.58
C VAL A 34 13.15 4.92 2.69
N LYS A 35 13.47 5.22 3.96
CA LYS A 35 12.96 4.44 5.11
C LYS A 35 11.44 4.38 5.12
N ARG A 36 10.77 5.48 4.78
CA ARG A 36 9.31 5.52 4.66
C ARG A 36 8.81 4.60 3.55
N ARG A 37 9.41 4.64 2.36
CA ARG A 37 9.04 3.77 1.23
C ARG A 37 9.24 2.28 1.52
N VAL A 38 10.31 1.92 2.24
CA VAL A 38 10.54 0.54 2.69
C VAL A 38 9.41 0.09 3.60
N ARG A 39 9.07 0.87 4.64
CA ARG A 39 7.94 0.54 5.52
C ARG A 39 6.61 0.40 4.77
N ASP A 40 6.33 1.32 3.84
CA ASP A 40 5.12 1.26 3.01
C ASP A 40 5.09 0.03 2.08
N ALA A 41 6.26 -0.49 1.69
CA ALA A 41 6.37 -1.69 0.87
C ALA A 41 6.17 -2.97 1.70
N GLU A 42 6.66 -2.97 2.93
CA GLU A 42 6.57 -4.10 3.87
C GLU A 42 5.19 -4.20 4.54
N ASP A 43 4.48 -3.09 4.72
CA ASP A 43 3.12 -3.09 5.28
C ASP A 43 2.14 -3.78 4.30
N PRO A 44 1.52 -4.91 4.67
CA PRO A 44 0.56 -5.60 3.82
C PRO A 44 -0.84 -4.95 3.85
N VAL A 45 -1.06 -3.95 4.70
CA VAL A 45 -2.37 -3.29 4.84
C VAL A 45 -2.64 -2.40 3.64
N ARG A 46 -3.85 -2.51 3.12
CA ARG A 46 -4.41 -1.63 2.09
C ARG A 46 -5.68 -1.00 2.62
N TYR A 47 -5.80 0.30 2.42
CA TYR A 47 -6.99 1.05 2.73
C TYR A 47 -7.76 1.26 1.44
N ILE A 48 -9.05 0.93 1.41
CA ILE A 48 -9.91 1.09 0.23
C ILE A 48 -11.10 1.94 0.65
N VAL A 49 -11.44 2.93 -0.17
CA VAL A 49 -12.63 3.75 0.05
C VAL A 49 -13.85 2.98 -0.43
N ALA A 50 -14.86 2.88 0.42
CA ALA A 50 -16.09 2.17 0.11
C ALA A 50 -17.34 2.98 0.46
N SER A 51 -18.43 2.68 -0.21
CA SER A 51 -19.79 3.13 0.13
C SER A 51 -20.67 1.89 0.23
N GLU A 52 -21.34 1.71 1.38
CA GLU A 52 -22.27 0.59 1.60
C GLU A 52 -23.69 1.05 1.31
N PHE A 53 -24.28 0.55 0.21
CA PHE A 53 -25.69 0.75 -0.07
C PHE A 53 -26.55 -0.28 0.68
N SER A 54 -26.08 -1.52 0.76
CA SER A 54 -26.66 -2.58 1.61
C SER A 54 -25.60 -3.61 1.99
N ARG A 55 -25.94 -4.57 2.86
CA ARG A 55 -25.03 -5.68 3.23
C ARG A 55 -24.55 -6.51 2.02
N ARG A 56 -25.30 -6.52 0.91
CA ARG A 56 -24.98 -7.26 -0.32
C ARG A 56 -24.42 -6.36 -1.43
N PHE A 57 -24.47 -5.04 -1.26
CA PHE A 57 -24.10 -4.07 -2.28
C PHE A 57 -23.12 -3.06 -1.69
N VAL A 58 -21.83 -3.36 -1.88
CA VAL A 58 -20.72 -2.49 -1.49
C VAL A 58 -20.05 -1.96 -2.74
N LEU A 59 -19.88 -0.65 -2.80
CA LEU A 59 -19.19 0.04 -3.86
C LEU A 59 -17.78 0.39 -3.41
N TYR A 60 -16.77 0.12 -4.23
CA TYR A 60 -15.37 0.44 -3.97
C TYR A 60 -14.88 1.48 -4.97
N TYR A 61 -14.31 2.57 -4.48
CA TYR A 61 -13.90 3.69 -5.33
C TYR A 61 -12.58 3.41 -6.05
N ASN A 62 -12.52 3.73 -7.33
CA ASN A 62 -11.33 3.70 -8.17
C ASN A 62 -11.00 5.12 -8.63
N VAL A 63 -9.90 5.68 -8.11
CA VAL A 63 -9.41 7.02 -8.42
C VAL A 63 -9.00 7.16 -9.88
N SER A 64 -8.43 6.11 -10.48
CA SER A 64 -7.89 6.19 -11.85
C SER A 64 -8.99 6.38 -12.89
N SER A 65 -10.18 5.86 -12.63
CA SER A 65 -11.34 5.94 -13.51
C SER A 65 -12.45 6.86 -12.99
N ASP A 66 -12.23 7.53 -11.86
CA ASP A 66 -13.22 8.33 -11.13
C ASP A 66 -14.59 7.62 -11.02
N SER A 67 -14.57 6.36 -10.60
CA SER A 67 -15.77 5.52 -10.62
C SER A 67 -15.84 4.52 -9.47
N PHE A 68 -17.00 3.91 -9.28
CA PHE A 68 -17.24 2.90 -8.25
C PHE A 68 -17.42 1.52 -8.88
N VAL A 69 -16.73 0.53 -8.32
CA VAL A 69 -16.87 -0.88 -8.71
C VAL A 69 -17.67 -1.62 -7.66
N MET A 70 -18.68 -2.36 -8.11
CA MET A 70 -19.60 -3.08 -7.22
C MET A 70 -19.02 -4.42 -6.79
N ASN A 71 -19.02 -4.68 -5.48
CA ASN A 71 -18.67 -5.95 -4.83
C ASN A 71 -17.28 -6.55 -5.12
N SER A 72 -16.45 -5.84 -5.88
CA SER A 72 -15.08 -6.24 -6.25
C SER A 72 -14.04 -5.27 -5.66
N PRO A 73 -13.63 -5.47 -4.39
CA PRO A 73 -12.63 -4.60 -3.76
C PRO A 73 -11.28 -4.57 -4.47
N GLU A 74 -10.93 -5.63 -5.20
CA GLU A 74 -9.71 -5.74 -6.01
C GLU A 74 -9.59 -4.68 -7.11
N HIS A 75 -10.72 -4.16 -7.58
CA HIS A 75 -10.78 -3.11 -8.59
C HIS A 75 -10.91 -1.71 -8.00
N GLY A 76 -11.02 -1.58 -6.67
CA GLY A 76 -10.91 -0.31 -5.96
C GLY A 76 -9.46 0.12 -5.80
N THR A 77 -9.24 1.41 -5.59
CA THR A 77 -7.89 1.94 -5.32
C THR A 77 -7.41 1.47 -3.95
N GLN A 78 -6.28 0.78 -3.94
CA GLN A 78 -5.64 0.23 -2.75
C GLN A 78 -4.58 1.19 -2.20
N PHE A 79 -4.98 2.09 -1.32
CA PHE A 79 -4.05 3.04 -0.70
C PHE A 79 -3.15 2.32 0.31
N LYS A 80 -1.83 2.53 0.22
CA LYS A 80 -0.88 2.07 1.25
C LYS A 80 -0.96 2.93 2.51
N ARG A 81 -1.21 4.23 2.34
CA ARG A 81 -1.21 5.22 3.42
C ARG A 81 -2.63 5.57 3.83
N ARG A 82 -2.92 5.42 5.12
CA ARG A 82 -4.20 5.76 5.72
C ARG A 82 -4.58 7.23 5.50
N GLU A 83 -3.66 8.14 5.79
CA GLU A 83 -3.88 9.60 5.72
C GLU A 83 -4.35 10.05 4.33
N ILE A 84 -3.73 9.51 3.27
CA ILE A 84 -4.09 9.82 1.88
C ILE A 84 -5.52 9.37 1.62
N ALA A 85 -5.84 8.14 2.01
CA ALA A 85 -7.16 7.59 1.81
C ALA A 85 -8.24 8.35 2.63
N GLU A 86 -7.91 8.79 3.84
CA GLU A 86 -8.80 9.64 4.65
C GLU A 86 -9.09 10.98 3.97
N ARG A 87 -8.12 11.60 3.29
CA ARG A 87 -8.36 12.81 2.49
C ARG A 87 -9.32 12.54 1.33
N VAL A 88 -9.19 11.40 0.65
CA VAL A 88 -10.13 11.01 -0.41
C VAL A 88 -11.53 10.82 0.15
N VAL A 89 -11.68 10.16 1.31
CA VAL A 89 -12.99 10.04 1.99
C VAL A 89 -13.57 11.42 2.32
N GLN A 90 -12.76 12.36 2.81
CA GLN A 90 -13.20 13.72 3.11
C GLN A 90 -13.73 14.45 1.87
N LEU A 91 -13.06 14.27 0.72
CA LEU A 91 -13.48 14.88 -0.56
C LEU A 91 -14.80 14.26 -1.08
N LEU A 92 -14.96 12.94 -0.97
CA LEU A 92 -16.16 12.24 -1.44
C LEU A 92 -17.37 12.40 -0.50
N GLY A 93 -17.16 12.82 0.74
CA GLY A 93 -18.22 13.19 1.67
C GLY A 93 -18.84 12.03 2.48
N LYS A 94 -20.02 12.29 3.05
CA LYS A 94 -20.55 11.59 4.25
C LYS A 94 -20.89 10.10 4.08
N HIS A 95 -21.04 9.60 2.86
CA HIS A 95 -21.43 8.20 2.61
C HIS A 95 -20.24 7.26 2.42
N HIS A 96 -19.02 7.80 2.45
CA HIS A 96 -17.81 7.04 2.18
C HIS A 96 -17.10 6.70 3.48
N VAL A 97 -16.56 5.49 3.53
CA VAL A 97 -15.81 4.96 4.67
C VAL A 97 -14.50 4.36 4.19
N LEU A 98 -13.57 4.27 5.13
CA LEU A 98 -12.31 3.58 4.89
C LEU A 98 -12.37 2.15 5.39
N VAL A 99 -12.12 1.21 4.50
CA VAL A 99 -12.09 -0.22 4.80
C VAL A 99 -10.65 -0.72 4.74
N LYS A 100 -10.21 -1.38 5.80
CA LYS A 100 -8.91 -2.02 5.88
C LYS A 100 -8.96 -3.39 5.22
N PHE A 101 -7.97 -3.67 4.41
CA PHE A 101 -7.67 -4.96 3.84
C PHE A 101 -6.22 -5.33 4.13
N THR A 102 -5.90 -6.62 4.04
CA THR A 102 -4.52 -7.11 3.96
C THR A 102 -4.34 -7.83 2.63
N THR A 103 -3.13 -7.75 2.07
CA THR A 103 -2.71 -8.58 0.95
C THR A 103 -1.93 -9.78 1.48
N LYS A 104 -2.45 -11.00 1.34
CA LYS A 104 -1.72 -12.24 1.63
C LYS A 104 -1.74 -13.13 0.40
N ASN A 105 -0.57 -13.52 -0.12
CA ASN A 105 -0.42 -14.33 -1.33
C ASN A 105 -1.17 -13.74 -2.55
N GLY A 106 -1.09 -12.42 -2.74
CA GLY A 106 -1.80 -11.72 -3.82
C GLY A 106 -3.32 -11.62 -3.64
N LYS A 107 -3.89 -12.15 -2.56
CA LYS A 107 -5.33 -12.07 -2.28
C LYS A 107 -5.62 -10.99 -1.25
N LEU A 108 -6.61 -10.15 -1.55
CA LEU A 108 -7.17 -9.18 -0.62
C LEU A 108 -8.07 -9.90 0.40
N ARG A 109 -7.87 -9.58 1.69
CA ARG A 109 -8.76 -10.00 2.77
C ARG A 109 -9.16 -8.80 3.60
N ARG A 110 -10.47 -8.62 3.77
CA ARG A 110 -11.03 -7.52 4.55
C ARG A 110 -10.72 -7.72 6.05
N LEU A 111 -10.20 -6.67 6.69
CA LEU A 111 -9.83 -6.63 8.11
C LEU A 111 -10.80 -5.80 8.96
N SER A 112 -11.49 -4.82 8.36
CA SER A 112 -12.47 -3.99 9.06
C SER A 112 -13.85 -4.09 8.42
N PRO A 113 -14.94 -3.86 9.18
CA PRO A 113 -16.26 -3.73 8.59
C PRO A 113 -16.32 -2.55 7.61
N VAL A 114 -17.28 -2.59 6.69
CA VAL A 114 -17.65 -1.47 5.83
C VAL A 114 -18.51 -0.45 6.59
N ARG A 115 -19.13 -0.88 7.70
CA ARG A 115 -19.98 -0.03 8.51
C ARG A 115 -19.20 1.10 9.16
N ARG A 116 -19.82 2.29 9.17
CA ARG A 116 -19.48 3.37 10.10
C ARG A 116 -19.56 2.86 11.53
N LYS A 117 -18.63 3.31 12.39
CA LYS A 117 -18.91 3.37 13.83
C LYS A 117 -20.12 4.30 14.00
N PRO A 118 -21.16 3.93 14.78
CA PRO A 118 -22.18 4.89 15.16
C PRO A 118 -21.47 6.06 15.86
N GLY A 119 -21.79 7.27 15.39
CA GLY A 119 -21.40 8.51 16.07
C GLY A 119 -22.27 8.75 17.28
#